data_AF-A0A969MMS3-F1
#
_entry.id   AF-A0A969MMS3-F1
#
_cell.length_a   1.000
_cell.length_b   1.000
_cell.length_c   1.000
_cell.angle_alpha   90.00
_cell.angle_beta   90.00
_cell.angle_gamma   90.00
#
_symmetry.space_group_name_H-M   'P 1'
#
loop_
_entity.id
_entity.type
_entity.pdbx_description
1 polymer ?
#
loop_
_entity_poly.entity_id
_entity_poly.type
_entity_poly.pdbx_seq_one_letter_code
_entity_poly.pdbx_strand_id
1 'polypeptide(L)'
;MILKFGKVGILLSSVIGIAVSPLAASAIPYQSNTVYKAMDGMNQVVVFSASPGSRVSVNLGTSPRPAARLAGACGEVRISPPSSGDFTGLEVDGTAVDAASLSVQSLPSCINGSFSDTRSENFKTPTGQVIIVGKTPQSAVTISLPTAVTRNVTVGACGFGVLRPTNSSGPIPATFSVDSTSYTLASLPDSGSAPYCRTINGTPYGYVPATW
;
A
#
# COMPACT_ATOMS: atom_id res chain seq x y z
N MET A 1 -49.53 73.75 20.33
CA MET A 1 -49.81 72.56 21.18
C MET A 1 -50.62 71.62 20.30
N ILE A 2 -50.21 70.43 19.85
CA ILE A 2 -49.26 69.41 20.32
C ILE A 2 -48.63 68.75 19.08
N LEU A 3 -47.28 68.63 19.05
CA LEU A 3 -46.54 67.84 18.06
C LEU A 3 -46.75 66.34 18.33
N LYS A 4 -46.90 65.52 17.29
CA LYS A 4 -46.73 64.05 17.37
C LYS A 4 -45.62 63.59 16.43
N PHE A 5 -44.58 63.00 17.04
CA PHE A 5 -43.44 62.35 16.40
C PHE A 5 -43.85 60.96 15.88
N GLY A 6 -43.58 60.69 14.60
CA GLY A 6 -43.74 59.39 13.96
C GLY A 6 -42.37 58.76 13.66
N LYS A 7 -42.14 57.57 14.21
CA LYS A 7 -40.93 56.75 14.22
C LYS A 7 -40.26 56.57 12.85
N VAL A 8 -38.95 56.81 12.79
CA VAL A 8 -38.05 56.42 11.69
C VAL A 8 -37.61 54.97 11.91
N GLY A 9 -37.99 54.08 10.99
CA GLY A 9 -37.53 52.68 10.96
C GLY A 9 -36.26 52.56 10.13
N ILE A 10 -35.17 52.12 10.76
CA ILE A 10 -33.88 51.82 10.13
C ILE A 10 -34.00 50.47 9.41
N LEU A 11 -33.87 50.47 8.08
CA LEU A 11 -33.73 49.25 7.28
C LEU A 11 -32.25 48.81 7.31
N LEU A 12 -31.98 47.72 8.02
CA LEU A 12 -30.71 47.00 8.01
C LEU A 12 -30.55 46.25 6.68
N SER A 13 -29.66 46.73 5.82
CA SER A 13 -29.24 46.03 4.60
C SER A 13 -28.34 44.85 4.97
N SER A 14 -28.88 43.63 4.95
CA SER A 14 -28.10 42.40 5.03
C SER A 14 -27.33 42.20 3.72
N VAL A 15 -26.00 42.37 3.79
CA VAL A 15 -25.07 42.02 2.72
C VAL A 15 -25.09 40.50 2.57
N ILE A 16 -25.64 40.01 1.46
CA ILE A 16 -25.56 38.61 1.05
C ILE A 16 -24.11 38.36 0.63
N GLY A 17 -23.32 37.79 1.54
CA GLY A 17 -22.00 37.27 1.22
C GLY A 17 -22.13 36.05 0.32
N ILE A 18 -21.79 36.21 -0.95
CA ILE A 18 -21.68 35.09 -1.89
C ILE A 18 -20.46 34.27 -1.44
N ALA A 19 -20.70 33.16 -0.77
CA ALA A 19 -19.67 32.15 -0.51
C ALA A 19 -19.30 31.52 -1.86
N VAL A 20 -18.29 32.09 -2.52
CA VAL A 20 -17.59 31.41 -3.62
C VAL A 20 -16.91 30.19 -3.02
N SER A 21 -17.54 29.02 -3.15
CA SER A 21 -16.87 27.75 -2.93
C SER A 21 -15.65 27.72 -3.86
N PRO A 22 -14.41 27.53 -3.36
CA PRO A 22 -13.28 27.34 -4.25
C PRO A 22 -13.62 26.13 -5.11
N LEU A 23 -13.73 26.34 -6.43
CA LEU A 23 -13.89 25.25 -7.37
C LEU A 23 -12.76 24.28 -7.08
N ALA A 24 -13.11 23.11 -6.53
CA ALA A 24 -12.14 22.06 -6.28
C ALA A 24 -11.37 21.84 -7.59
N ALA A 25 -10.06 21.98 -7.55
CA ALA A 25 -9.24 21.82 -8.75
C ALA A 25 -9.55 20.45 -9.34
N SER A 26 -9.99 20.46 -10.59
CA SER A 26 -10.40 19.27 -11.32
C SER A 26 -9.23 18.31 -11.43
N ALA A 27 -9.51 17.03 -11.23
CA ALA A 27 -8.54 15.97 -11.44
C ALA A 27 -7.84 16.15 -12.80
N ILE A 28 -6.53 15.92 -12.87
CA ILE A 28 -5.71 16.18 -14.06
C ILE A 28 -5.42 14.85 -14.79
N PRO A 29 -6.29 14.39 -15.71
CA PRO A 29 -6.03 13.21 -16.54
C PRO A 29 -5.02 13.55 -17.65
N TYR A 30 -4.42 12.52 -18.24
CA TYR A 30 -3.61 12.63 -19.45
C TYR A 30 -4.23 11.79 -20.57
N GLN A 31 -4.59 12.41 -21.71
CA GLN A 31 -5.28 11.75 -22.82
C GLN A 31 -6.51 10.93 -22.35
N SER A 32 -7.32 11.50 -21.45
CA SER A 32 -8.45 10.84 -20.78
C SER A 32 -8.12 9.66 -19.85
N ASN A 33 -6.84 9.34 -19.64
CA ASN A 33 -6.42 8.32 -18.67
C ASN A 33 -6.22 8.94 -17.28
N THR A 34 -6.78 8.30 -16.27
CA THR A 34 -6.64 8.69 -14.86
C THR A 34 -5.41 8.08 -14.20
N VAL A 35 -4.75 7.11 -14.84
CA VAL A 35 -3.48 6.53 -14.41
C VAL A 35 -2.52 6.58 -15.58
N TYR A 36 -1.39 7.25 -15.40
CA TYR A 36 -0.38 7.43 -16.43
C TYR A 36 1.00 7.52 -15.79
N LYS A 37 2.05 7.27 -16.58
CA LYS A 37 3.43 7.47 -16.14
C LYS A 37 3.96 8.82 -16.59
N ALA A 38 4.95 9.31 -15.88
CA ALA A 38 5.62 10.56 -16.19
C ALA A 38 7.05 10.55 -15.63
N MET A 39 7.85 11.56 -15.98
CA MET A 39 9.12 11.84 -15.31
C MET A 39 8.96 12.96 -14.28
N ASP A 40 9.53 12.77 -13.10
CA ASP A 40 9.74 13.79 -12.08
C ASP A 40 11.25 13.90 -11.81
N GLY A 41 11.90 14.84 -12.50
CA GLY A 41 13.35 14.87 -12.61
C GLY A 41 13.89 13.62 -13.33
N MET A 42 14.76 12.86 -12.68
CA MET A 42 15.33 11.61 -13.22
C MET A 42 14.50 10.36 -12.86
N ASN A 43 13.42 10.51 -12.09
CA ASN A 43 12.63 9.37 -11.64
C ASN A 43 11.38 9.19 -12.48
N GLN A 44 11.15 7.96 -12.96
CA GLN A 44 9.85 7.58 -13.49
C GLN A 44 8.85 7.43 -12.34
N VAL A 45 7.69 8.07 -12.48
CA VAL A 45 6.62 8.08 -11.50
C VAL A 45 5.31 7.64 -12.14
N VAL A 46 4.36 7.19 -11.32
CA VAL A 46 2.97 6.97 -11.74
C VAL A 46 2.11 8.06 -11.12
N VAL A 47 1.31 8.72 -11.95
CA VAL A 47 0.39 9.78 -11.55
C VAL A 47 -1.04 9.22 -11.56
N PHE A 48 -1.79 9.55 -10.52
CA PHE A 48 -3.21 9.21 -10.39
C PHE A 48 -4.03 10.48 -10.37
N SER A 49 -4.98 10.60 -11.29
CA SER A 49 -5.99 11.64 -11.34
C SER A 49 -7.21 11.18 -10.55
N ALA A 50 -7.55 11.92 -9.49
CA ALA A 50 -8.63 11.54 -8.57
C ALA A 50 -9.15 12.76 -7.80
N SER A 51 -10.21 12.58 -7.00
CA SER A 51 -10.79 13.67 -6.21
C SER A 51 -9.80 14.22 -5.18
N PRO A 52 -9.67 15.55 -5.04
CA PRO A 52 -8.81 16.16 -4.01
C PRO A 52 -9.07 15.60 -2.60
N GLY A 53 -8.00 15.31 -1.86
CA GLY A 53 -8.07 14.79 -0.49
C GLY A 53 -8.38 13.29 -0.38
N SER A 54 -8.69 12.62 -1.49
CA SER A 54 -8.86 11.15 -1.51
C SER A 54 -7.53 10.42 -1.32
N ARG A 55 -7.61 9.12 -1.04
CA ARG A 55 -6.45 8.22 -0.94
C ARG A 55 -6.59 7.14 -1.98
N VAL A 56 -5.54 6.97 -2.78
CA VAL A 56 -5.42 5.90 -3.77
C VAL A 56 -4.57 4.79 -3.16
N SER A 57 -5.10 3.57 -3.08
CA SER A 57 -4.36 2.42 -2.57
C SER A 57 -3.70 1.68 -3.71
N VAL A 58 -2.38 1.55 -3.67
CA VAL A 58 -1.58 0.91 -4.70
C VAL A 58 -0.92 -0.34 -4.14
N ASN A 59 -1.28 -1.50 -4.67
CA ASN A 59 -0.63 -2.77 -4.38
C ASN A 59 0.55 -2.95 -5.33
N LEU A 60 1.77 -2.98 -4.79
CA LEU A 60 3.02 -3.14 -5.52
C LEU A 60 3.48 -4.61 -5.62
N GLY A 61 2.57 -5.56 -5.38
CA GLY A 61 2.88 -6.98 -5.33
C GLY A 61 3.40 -7.40 -3.96
N THR A 62 4.27 -8.40 -3.94
CA THR A 62 4.79 -8.99 -2.70
C THR A 62 6.30 -8.79 -2.59
N SER A 63 6.77 -8.49 -1.37
CA SER A 63 8.21 -8.44 -1.07
C SER A 63 8.57 -9.46 0.00
N PRO A 64 9.70 -10.19 -0.14
CA PRO A 64 10.21 -11.09 0.89
C PRO A 64 10.40 -10.33 2.21
N ARG A 65 9.87 -10.89 3.31
CA ARG A 65 10.04 -10.33 4.64
C ARG A 65 10.80 -11.32 5.52
N PRO A 66 12.15 -11.26 5.54
CA PRO A 66 12.95 -12.16 6.36
C PRO A 66 12.74 -11.85 7.84
N ALA A 67 12.63 -12.90 8.64
CA ALA A 67 12.57 -12.86 10.09
C ALA A 67 13.36 -14.04 10.66
N ALA A 68 14.15 -13.78 11.69
CA ALA A 68 14.79 -14.85 12.46
C ALA A 68 13.78 -15.47 13.44
N ARG A 69 13.74 -16.80 13.48
CA ARG A 69 13.03 -17.58 14.50
C ARG A 69 14.00 -18.54 15.16
N LEU A 70 13.83 -18.75 16.45
CA LEU A 70 14.58 -19.79 17.15
C LEU A 70 13.91 -21.14 16.91
N ALA A 71 14.72 -22.13 16.57
CA ALA A 71 14.29 -23.52 16.62
C ALA A 71 13.99 -23.92 18.07
N GLY A 72 12.91 -24.65 18.27
CA GLY A 72 12.48 -25.18 19.55
C GLY A 72 13.47 -26.18 20.13
N ALA A 73 13.16 -26.67 21.32
CA ALA A 73 14.01 -27.61 22.04
C ALA A 73 14.22 -28.94 21.29
N CYS A 74 13.33 -29.29 20.37
CA CYS A 74 13.42 -30.50 19.55
C CYS A 74 13.90 -30.22 18.12
N GLY A 75 14.44 -29.02 17.86
CA GLY A 75 14.92 -28.66 16.53
C GLY A 75 13.81 -28.32 15.55
N GLU A 76 12.63 -27.95 16.06
CA GLU A 76 11.49 -27.58 15.23
C GLU A 76 11.31 -26.08 15.11
N VAL A 77 11.00 -25.59 13.90
CA VAL A 77 10.61 -24.19 13.70
C VAL A 77 9.14 -24.14 13.38
N ARG A 78 8.39 -23.39 14.19
CA ARG A 78 6.94 -23.23 14.05
C ARG A 78 6.65 -21.94 13.30
N ILE A 79 6.01 -22.05 12.15
CA ILE A 79 5.62 -20.92 11.31
C ILE A 79 4.11 -20.82 11.36
N SER A 80 3.62 -19.81 12.06
CA SER A 80 2.18 -19.55 12.14
C SER A 80 1.63 -19.16 10.76
N PRO A 81 0.37 -19.54 10.45
CA PRO A 81 -0.26 -19.10 9.23
C PRO A 81 -0.31 -17.57 9.18
N PRO A 82 0.01 -16.95 8.03
CA PRO A 82 -0.20 -15.52 7.85
C PRO A 82 -1.70 -15.19 7.89
N SER A 83 -2.05 -13.92 7.99
CA SER A 83 -3.46 -13.48 7.97
C SER A 83 -4.18 -13.86 6.67
N SER A 84 -3.45 -14.01 5.56
CA SER A 84 -3.98 -14.52 4.29
C SER A 84 -4.24 -16.03 4.31
N GLY A 85 -3.66 -16.77 5.26
CA GLY A 85 -3.65 -18.24 5.29
C GLY A 85 -2.73 -18.90 4.25
N ASP A 86 -2.08 -18.11 3.39
CA ASP A 86 -1.28 -18.59 2.26
C ASP A 86 0.23 -18.47 2.53
N PHE A 87 0.95 -19.58 2.38
CA PHE A 87 2.40 -19.68 2.54
C PHE A 87 3.17 -19.61 1.22
N THR A 88 2.53 -19.19 0.12
CA THR A 88 3.18 -19.05 -1.19
C THR A 88 4.48 -18.24 -1.10
N GLY A 89 5.56 -18.82 -1.61
CA GLY A 89 6.90 -18.22 -1.58
C GLY A 89 7.62 -18.32 -0.24
N LEU A 90 7.15 -19.15 0.70
CA LEU A 90 7.86 -19.45 1.95
C LEU A 90 9.26 -19.99 1.66
N GLU A 91 10.26 -19.39 2.29
CA GLU A 91 11.64 -19.87 2.31
C GLU A 91 12.13 -20.02 3.74
N VAL A 92 12.96 -21.04 3.96
CA VAL A 92 13.59 -21.33 5.24
C VAL A 92 15.08 -21.54 5.00
N ASP A 93 15.91 -20.68 5.59
CA ASP A 93 17.35 -20.56 5.32
C ASP A 93 17.67 -20.47 3.81
N GLY A 94 16.84 -19.71 3.08
CA GLY A 94 16.97 -19.53 1.62
C GLY A 94 16.52 -20.74 0.79
N THR A 95 16.01 -21.80 1.42
CA THR A 95 15.43 -22.96 0.70
C THR A 95 13.91 -22.80 0.63
N ALA A 96 13.37 -22.83 -0.59
CA ALA A 96 11.92 -22.78 -0.80
C ALA A 96 11.22 -23.99 -0.14
N VAL A 97 10.10 -23.73 0.54
CA VAL A 97 9.24 -24.74 1.15
C VAL A 97 7.86 -24.64 0.52
N ASP A 98 7.48 -25.67 -0.23
CA ASP A 98 6.12 -25.79 -0.74
C ASP A 98 5.17 -26.25 0.38
N ALA A 99 4.57 -25.30 1.07
CA ALA A 99 3.63 -25.57 2.15
C ALA A 99 2.34 -26.26 1.67
N ALA A 100 1.98 -26.18 0.38
CA ALA A 100 0.75 -26.78 -0.14
C ALA A 100 0.85 -28.31 -0.14
N SER A 101 2.01 -28.86 -0.50
CA SER A 101 2.28 -30.30 -0.56
C SER A 101 2.57 -30.96 0.79
N LEU A 102 2.80 -30.19 1.86
CA LEU A 102 3.06 -30.75 3.18
C LEU A 102 1.84 -31.51 3.74
N SER A 103 2.09 -32.70 4.27
CA SER A 103 1.06 -33.51 4.96
C SER A 103 0.62 -32.86 6.28
N VAL A 104 -0.64 -33.09 6.66
CA VAL A 104 -1.19 -32.59 7.93
C VAL A 104 -0.98 -33.63 9.03
N GLN A 105 -0.29 -33.26 10.11
CA GLN A 105 0.04 -34.15 11.22
C GLN A 105 -0.02 -33.41 12.56
N SER A 106 -0.33 -34.11 13.65
CA SER A 106 -0.20 -33.54 15.00
C SER A 106 1.27 -33.29 15.34
N LEU A 107 1.51 -32.20 16.07
CA LEU A 107 2.84 -31.89 16.58
C LEU A 107 3.14 -32.78 17.81
N PRO A 108 4.17 -33.65 17.76
CA PRO A 108 4.52 -34.48 18.90
C PRO A 108 5.05 -33.65 20.06
N SER A 109 4.97 -34.21 21.26
CA SER A 109 5.63 -33.61 22.43
C SER A 109 7.15 -33.65 22.28
N CYS A 110 7.84 -32.69 22.91
CA CYS A 110 9.29 -32.65 22.96
C CYS A 110 9.78 -33.25 24.27
N ILE A 111 10.57 -34.34 24.21
CA ILE A 111 11.09 -35.05 25.38
C ILE A 111 12.61 -35.18 25.23
N ASN A 112 13.36 -34.63 26.19
CA ASN A 112 14.83 -34.69 26.22
C ASN A 112 15.51 -34.25 24.91
N GLY A 113 14.96 -33.23 24.23
CA GLY A 113 15.53 -32.68 23.00
C GLY A 113 15.19 -33.44 21.71
N SER A 114 14.24 -34.39 21.77
CA SER A 114 13.72 -35.09 20.58
C SER A 114 12.20 -35.22 20.64
N PHE A 115 11.55 -35.27 19.46
CA PHE A 115 10.12 -35.52 19.40
C PHE A 115 9.79 -36.92 19.93
N SER A 116 8.68 -37.04 20.66
CA SER A 116 8.16 -38.32 21.15
C SER A 116 7.85 -39.30 20.01
N ASP A 117 7.38 -38.77 18.87
CA ASP A 117 7.28 -39.49 17.60
C ASP A 117 8.20 -38.83 16.56
N THR A 118 9.12 -39.59 15.97
CA THR A 118 10.10 -39.05 15.03
C THR A 118 9.43 -38.43 13.80
N ARG A 119 9.89 -37.22 13.42
CA ARG A 119 9.50 -36.52 12.19
C ARG A 119 10.75 -36.24 11.36
N SER A 120 10.86 -36.89 10.20
CA SER A 120 11.96 -36.68 9.25
C SER A 120 11.64 -35.64 8.18
N GLU A 121 10.37 -35.28 8.03
CA GLU A 121 9.88 -34.36 7.00
C GLU A 121 9.11 -33.20 7.62
N ASN A 122 9.12 -32.07 6.91
CA ASN A 122 8.32 -30.91 7.25
C ASN A 122 6.82 -31.27 7.11
N PHE A 123 5.98 -30.67 7.94
CA PHE A 123 4.54 -30.98 7.94
C PHE A 123 3.72 -29.75 8.36
N LYS A 124 2.40 -29.84 8.18
CA LYS A 124 1.44 -28.85 8.70
C LYS A 124 0.73 -29.40 9.93
N THR A 125 0.45 -28.56 10.91
CA THR A 125 -0.48 -28.92 11.99
C THR A 125 -1.94 -28.80 11.52
N PRO A 126 -2.91 -29.42 12.22
CA PRO A 126 -4.33 -29.17 11.98
C PRO A 126 -4.75 -27.70 12.15
N THR A 127 -3.96 -26.92 12.90
CA THR A 127 -4.15 -25.46 13.07
C THR A 127 -3.53 -24.64 11.93
N GLY A 128 -2.97 -25.28 10.90
CA GLY A 128 -2.39 -24.63 9.72
C GLY A 128 -0.99 -24.08 9.92
N GLN A 129 -0.30 -24.43 11.01
CA GLN A 129 1.10 -24.04 11.20
C GLN A 129 2.01 -24.93 10.35
N VAL A 130 2.98 -24.33 9.67
CA VAL A 130 4.05 -25.09 9.03
C VAL A 130 5.13 -25.39 10.07
N ILE A 131 5.50 -26.65 10.20
CA ILE A 131 6.55 -27.14 11.09
C ILE A 131 7.74 -27.57 10.24
N ILE A 132 8.86 -26.90 10.44
CA ILE A 132 10.14 -27.28 9.84
C ILE A 132 10.90 -28.12 10.86
N VAL A 133 11.35 -29.30 10.45
CA VAL A 133 12.05 -30.24 11.33
C VAL A 133 13.54 -30.32 10.98
N GLY A 134 14.34 -30.94 11.87
CA GLY A 134 15.75 -31.19 11.61
C GLY A 134 16.66 -29.96 11.72
N LYS A 135 16.21 -28.88 12.37
CA LYS A 135 17.07 -27.73 12.70
C LYS A 135 17.82 -27.98 14.00
N THR A 136 18.95 -27.31 14.19
CA THR A 136 19.69 -27.40 15.46
C THR A 136 18.86 -26.76 16.57
N PRO A 137 18.58 -27.43 17.70
CA PRO A 137 17.83 -26.84 18.81
C PRO A 137 18.42 -25.52 19.28
N GLN A 138 17.57 -24.54 19.59
CA GLN A 138 17.96 -23.19 20.04
C GLN A 138 18.79 -22.37 19.03
N SER A 139 18.94 -22.85 17.78
CA SER A 139 19.61 -22.07 16.73
C SER A 139 18.65 -21.10 16.04
N ALA A 140 19.20 -19.99 15.53
CA ALA A 140 18.45 -19.05 14.70
C ALA A 140 18.28 -19.61 13.28
N VAL A 141 17.03 -19.64 12.83
CA VAL A 141 16.62 -20.04 11.49
C VAL A 141 15.97 -18.85 10.82
N THR A 142 16.39 -18.56 9.59
CA THR A 142 15.82 -17.45 8.82
C THR A 142 14.57 -17.95 8.10
N ILE A 143 13.45 -17.28 8.30
CA ILE A 143 12.22 -17.52 7.55
C ILE A 143 11.92 -16.29 6.73
N SER A 144 11.69 -16.47 5.45
CA SER A 144 11.22 -15.42 4.56
C SER A 144 9.86 -15.81 4.02
N LEU A 145 8.86 -14.98 4.28
CA LEU A 145 7.54 -15.14 3.69
C LEU A 145 7.19 -13.83 2.96
N PRO A 146 6.89 -13.86 1.65
CA PRO A 146 6.48 -12.69 0.92
C PRO A 146 5.22 -12.07 1.52
N THR A 147 5.25 -10.74 1.70
CA THR A 147 4.11 -9.98 2.19
C THR A 147 3.70 -8.95 1.16
N ALA A 148 2.38 -8.74 1.02
CA ALA A 148 1.86 -7.73 0.12
C ALA A 148 2.37 -6.33 0.53
N VAL A 149 2.88 -5.58 -0.45
CA VAL A 149 3.37 -4.22 -0.26
C VAL A 149 2.30 -3.28 -0.81
N THR A 150 1.56 -2.63 0.08
CA THR A 150 0.56 -1.63 -0.29
C THR A 150 1.03 -0.24 0.10
N ARG A 151 0.89 0.73 -0.80
CA ARG A 151 1.18 2.15 -0.56
C ARG A 151 -0.07 2.98 -0.79
N ASN A 152 -0.35 3.87 0.15
CA ASN A 152 -1.42 4.84 0.00
C ASN A 152 -0.84 6.15 -0.53
N VAL A 153 -1.37 6.62 -1.65
CA VAL A 153 -1.03 7.89 -2.27
C VAL A 153 -2.15 8.87 -1.98
N THR A 154 -1.84 9.94 -1.24
CA THR A 154 -2.81 11.00 -0.98
C THR A 154 -2.90 11.91 -2.20
N VAL A 155 -4.12 12.16 -2.65
CA VAL A 155 -4.40 13.04 -3.78
C VAL A 155 -4.41 14.48 -3.27
N GLY A 156 -3.52 15.29 -3.85
CA GLY A 156 -3.36 16.68 -3.47
C GLY A 156 -4.57 17.54 -3.82
N ALA A 157 -4.53 18.80 -3.39
CA ALA A 157 -5.61 19.75 -3.63
C ALA A 157 -5.86 20.02 -5.12
N CYS A 158 -4.86 19.77 -5.99
CA CYS A 158 -4.96 19.84 -7.45
C CYS A 158 -5.52 18.59 -8.13
N GLY A 159 -6.06 17.63 -7.37
CA GLY A 159 -6.73 16.45 -7.95
C GLY A 159 -5.80 15.42 -8.58
N PHE A 160 -4.54 15.37 -8.16
CA PHE A 160 -3.64 14.28 -8.53
C PHE A 160 -2.74 13.83 -7.36
N GLY A 161 -2.34 12.57 -7.39
CA GLY A 161 -1.34 11.96 -6.51
C GLY A 161 -0.21 11.35 -7.32
N VAL A 162 0.97 11.20 -6.71
CA VAL A 162 2.16 10.66 -7.39
C VAL A 162 2.76 9.51 -6.59
N LEU A 163 2.79 8.32 -7.18
CA LEU A 163 3.59 7.21 -6.70
C LEU A 163 5.02 7.39 -7.21
N ARG A 164 5.94 7.60 -6.27
CA ARG A 164 7.37 7.71 -6.53
C ARG A 164 8.11 6.46 -6.07
N PRO A 165 9.21 6.05 -6.73
CA PRO A 165 10.12 5.08 -6.13
C PRO A 165 10.62 5.60 -4.77
N THR A 166 10.93 4.70 -3.85
CA THR A 166 11.53 5.06 -2.56
C THR A 166 12.72 4.15 -2.26
N ASN A 167 13.63 4.60 -1.42
CA ASN A 167 14.77 3.78 -0.98
C ASN A 167 14.33 2.53 -0.21
N SER A 168 13.14 2.55 0.41
CA SER A 168 12.61 1.47 1.23
C SER A 168 11.79 0.43 0.45
N SER A 169 11.10 0.82 -0.63
CA SER A 169 10.31 -0.10 -1.45
C SER A 169 10.94 -0.41 -2.81
N GLY A 170 12.05 0.24 -3.14
CA GLY A 170 12.70 0.09 -4.44
C GLY A 170 11.96 0.81 -5.58
N PRO A 171 12.27 0.45 -6.84
CA PRO A 171 11.57 0.98 -8.01
C PRO A 171 10.10 0.57 -8.02
N ILE A 172 9.29 1.28 -8.80
CA ILE A 172 7.91 0.88 -9.05
C ILE A 172 7.95 -0.45 -9.85
N PRO A 173 7.26 -1.51 -9.39
CA PRO A 173 7.28 -2.80 -10.09
C PRO A 173 6.66 -2.68 -11.50
N ALA A 174 7.06 -3.58 -12.39
CA ALA A 174 6.54 -3.62 -13.76
C ALA A 174 5.01 -3.81 -13.80
N THR A 175 4.45 -4.51 -12.81
CA THR A 175 3.02 -4.69 -12.62
C THR A 175 2.63 -4.26 -11.21
N PHE A 176 1.52 -3.54 -11.10
CA PHE A 176 0.93 -3.12 -9.83
C PHE A 176 -0.59 -3.06 -9.98
N SER A 177 -1.34 -2.96 -8.88
CA SER A 177 -2.77 -2.65 -8.96
C SER A 177 -3.10 -1.38 -8.22
N VAL A 178 -4.06 -0.63 -8.75
CA VAL A 178 -4.70 0.49 -8.07
C VAL A 178 -6.11 0.04 -7.72
N ASP A 179 -6.40 0.00 -6.43
CA ASP A 179 -7.60 -0.66 -5.92
C ASP A 179 -7.70 -2.10 -6.47
N SER A 180 -8.72 -2.41 -7.28
CA SER A 180 -8.92 -3.72 -7.91
C SER A 180 -8.42 -3.81 -9.36
N THR A 181 -7.88 -2.73 -9.94
CA THR A 181 -7.47 -2.70 -11.35
C THR A 181 -5.96 -2.90 -11.49
N SER A 182 -5.56 -3.92 -12.24
CA SER A 182 -4.14 -4.20 -12.54
C SER A 182 -3.62 -3.35 -13.70
N TYR A 183 -2.40 -2.84 -13.54
CA TYR A 183 -1.69 -2.04 -14.53
C TYR A 183 -0.31 -2.62 -14.78
N THR A 184 0.15 -2.48 -16.03
CA THR A 184 1.54 -2.73 -16.43
C THR A 184 2.20 -1.40 -16.72
N LEU A 185 3.30 -1.08 -16.03
CA LEU A 185 4.00 0.20 -16.13
C LEU A 185 4.40 0.54 -17.58
N ALA A 186 4.81 -0.47 -18.35
CA ALA A 186 5.18 -0.29 -19.76
C ALA A 186 4.01 0.16 -20.64
N SER A 187 2.77 -0.29 -20.35
CA SER A 187 1.58 0.02 -21.16
C SER A 187 0.86 1.31 -20.75
N LEU A 188 1.28 1.96 -19.66
CA LEU A 188 0.71 3.24 -19.27
C LEU A 188 1.06 4.33 -20.29
N PRO A 189 0.12 5.23 -20.61
CA PRO A 189 0.42 6.46 -21.33
C PRO A 189 1.54 7.23 -20.62
N ASP A 190 2.47 7.78 -21.39
CA ASP A 190 3.58 8.57 -20.87
C ASP A 190 3.36 10.04 -21.17
N SER A 191 3.19 10.85 -20.13
CA SER A 191 3.01 12.30 -20.28
C SER A 191 4.35 13.06 -20.40
N GLY A 192 5.49 12.35 -20.35
CA GLY A 192 6.85 12.90 -20.44
C GLY A 192 7.31 13.65 -19.20
N SER A 193 6.43 14.41 -18.55
CA SER A 193 6.71 15.16 -17.32
C SER A 193 5.47 15.19 -16.43
N ALA A 194 5.67 15.12 -15.11
CA ALA A 194 4.58 15.07 -14.14
C ALA A 194 3.88 16.45 -14.00
N PRO A 195 2.57 16.49 -13.67
CA PRO A 195 1.90 17.75 -13.38
C PRO A 195 2.42 18.32 -12.05
N TYR A 196 2.27 19.64 -11.88
CA TYR A 196 2.67 20.34 -10.66
C TYR A 196 1.47 21.05 -10.03
N CYS A 197 1.45 21.12 -8.70
CA CYS A 197 0.41 21.81 -7.95
C CYS A 197 1.02 23.02 -7.23
N ARG A 198 0.52 24.23 -7.50
CA ARG A 198 0.88 25.45 -6.74
C ARG A 198 -0.34 26.03 -6.06
N THR A 199 -0.13 26.59 -4.89
CA THR A 199 -1.13 27.45 -4.25
C THR A 199 -0.82 28.89 -4.58
N ILE A 200 -1.78 29.59 -5.19
CA ILE A 200 -1.71 31.03 -5.47
C ILE A 200 -2.86 31.68 -4.71
N ASN A 201 -2.55 32.63 -3.81
CA ASN A 201 -3.54 33.33 -3.00
C ASN A 201 -4.51 32.38 -2.26
N GLY A 202 -3.98 31.28 -1.71
CA GLY A 202 -4.76 30.27 -0.99
C GLY A 202 -5.56 29.29 -1.86
N THR A 203 -5.55 29.46 -3.19
CA THR A 203 -6.25 28.57 -4.12
C THR A 203 -5.26 27.63 -4.82
N PRO A 204 -5.50 26.31 -4.84
CA PRO A 204 -4.66 25.34 -5.53
C PRO A 204 -4.88 25.41 -7.05
N TYR A 205 -3.80 25.46 -7.82
CA TYR A 205 -3.77 25.45 -9.28
C TYR A 205 -2.87 24.31 -9.77
N GLY A 206 -3.46 23.45 -10.59
CA GLY A 206 -2.75 22.41 -11.32
C GLY A 206 -2.10 22.96 -12.58
N TYR A 207 -0.84 22.63 -12.80
CA TYR A 207 -0.07 22.98 -13.98
C TYR A 207 0.35 21.72 -14.69
N VAL A 208 0.06 21.68 -15.98
CA VAL A 208 0.57 20.65 -16.88
C VAL A 208 1.63 21.26 -17.80
N PRO A 209 2.68 20.53 -18.17
CA PRO A 209 3.58 20.92 -19.23
C PRO A 209 2.82 21.29 -20.51
N ALA A 210 3.26 22.33 -21.21
CA ALA A 210 2.64 22.77 -22.46
C ALA A 210 2.71 21.72 -23.60
N THR A 211 3.56 20.71 -23.44
CA THR A 211 3.77 19.60 -24.39
C THR A 211 2.80 18.45 -24.17
N TRP A 212 1.89 18.53 -23.20
CA TRP A 212 0.85 17.53 -22.95
C TRP A 212 -0.24 17.55 -24.02
#